data_AF-A0A212UD77-F1
#
_entry.id   AF-A0A212UD77-F1
#
_cell.length_a   1.000
_cell.length_b   1.000
_cell.length_c   1.000
_cell.angle_alpha   90.00
_cell.angle_beta   90.00
_cell.angle_gamma   90.00
#
_symmetry.space_group_name_H-M   'P 1'
#
loop_
_entity.id
_entity.type
_entity.pdbx_description
1 polymer ?
#
loop_
_entity_poly.entity_id
_entity_poly.type
_entity_poly.pdbx_seq_one_letter_code
_entity_poly.pdbx_strand_id
1 'polypeptide(L)'
;MRFRLLLLIFLCTLCSCSTQRENTFEENLAICTNKLGHFPKGIDTTSIEGANAKLHFQEQIREFMKGSIGPNFKVQTYTGDSIITAPMQNKAVVLFFWLATLDDAPAVFKKSDLASFAAMNALCRKYNQSVNFIGFPFNDSSTVRRHLQAHPLNFPQVYDDKITSDKHIELTQNGTPCVIFVNTQGRVVKISSGNPTSASLIIETYSPIIQACIDNKPYSK
;
A
#
# COMPACT_ATOMS: atom_id res chain seq x y z
N MET A 1 -17.47 -51.55 -25.74
CA MET A 1 -17.05 -50.23 -26.25
C MET A 1 -17.72 -49.02 -25.58
N ARG A 2 -18.97 -49.08 -25.10
CA ARG A 2 -19.67 -47.92 -24.49
C ARG A 2 -19.06 -47.37 -23.19
N PHE A 3 -18.37 -48.20 -22.39
CA PHE A 3 -17.77 -47.77 -21.12
C PHE A 3 -16.50 -46.92 -21.27
N ARG A 4 -15.75 -47.09 -22.37
CA ARG A 4 -14.53 -46.29 -22.64
C ARG A 4 -14.85 -44.87 -23.12
N LEU A 5 -16.02 -44.65 -23.71
CA LEU A 5 -16.46 -43.33 -24.18
C LEU A 5 -16.90 -42.42 -23.02
N LEU A 6 -17.56 -42.99 -22.00
CA LEU A 6 -17.99 -42.27 -20.79
C LEU A 6 -16.82 -41.79 -19.92
N LEU A 7 -15.74 -42.57 -19.83
CA LEU A 7 -14.53 -42.19 -19.08
C LEU A 7 -13.79 -41.00 -19.73
N LEU A 8 -13.83 -40.92 -21.06
CA LEU A 8 -13.17 -39.85 -21.83
C LEU A 8 -13.92 -38.52 -21.71
N ILE A 9 -15.26 -38.56 -21.63
CA ILE A 9 -16.08 -37.36 -21.42
C ILE A 9 -15.88 -36.78 -20.01
N PHE A 10 -15.72 -37.63 -18.98
CA PHE A 10 -15.49 -37.19 -17.61
C PHE A 10 -14.09 -36.56 -17.41
N LEU A 11 -13.08 -37.04 -18.15
CA LEU A 11 -11.75 -36.42 -18.14
C LEU A 11 -11.73 -35.03 -18.79
N CYS A 12 -12.51 -34.81 -19.85
CA CYS A 12 -12.57 -33.50 -20.52
C CYS A 12 -13.27 -32.42 -19.69
N THR A 13 -14.23 -32.78 -18.84
CA THR A 13 -14.92 -31.81 -17.95
C THR A 13 -14.07 -31.39 -16.74
N LEU A 14 -13.08 -32.19 -16.35
CA LEU A 14 -12.17 -31.85 -15.23
C LEU A 14 -11.04 -30.89 -15.64
N CYS A 15 -10.80 -30.69 -16.94
CA CYS A 15 -9.75 -29.80 -17.46
C CYS A 15 -10.25 -28.41 -17.86
N SER A 16 -11.55 -28.12 -17.72
CA SER A 16 -12.11 -26.78 -18.02
C SER A 16 -12.11 -25.83 -16.83
N CYS A 17 -11.19 -26.01 -15.87
CA CYS A 17 -10.84 -24.95 -14.93
C CYS A 17 -10.11 -23.86 -15.71
N SER A 18 -10.89 -23.01 -16.38
CA SER A 18 -10.46 -21.71 -16.91
C SER A 18 -9.73 -20.99 -15.78
N THR A 19 -8.41 -20.99 -15.82
CA THR A 19 -7.56 -20.23 -14.92
C THR A 19 -7.78 -18.77 -15.30
N GLN A 20 -8.78 -18.15 -14.68
CA GLN A 20 -9.04 -16.75 -14.90
C GLN A 20 -7.80 -16.00 -14.38
N ARG A 21 -7.06 -15.40 -15.31
CA ARG A 21 -5.92 -14.54 -14.96
C ARG A 21 -6.43 -13.46 -14.03
N GLU A 22 -5.78 -13.32 -12.89
CA GLU A 22 -6.06 -12.22 -11.99
C GLU A 22 -5.45 -10.92 -12.53
N ASN A 23 -6.16 -9.82 -12.31
CA ASN A 23 -5.67 -8.49 -12.62
C ASN A 23 -4.54 -8.12 -11.67
N THR A 24 -3.52 -7.46 -12.21
CA THR A 24 -2.47 -6.76 -11.46
C THR A 24 -3.04 -5.61 -10.62
N PHE A 25 -2.22 -5.03 -9.73
CA PHE A 25 -2.62 -3.87 -8.95
C PHE A 25 -2.99 -2.68 -9.85
N GLU A 26 -2.18 -2.42 -10.87
CA GLU A 26 -2.33 -1.34 -11.84
C GLU A 26 -3.59 -1.53 -12.70
N GLU A 27 -3.85 -2.76 -13.16
CA GLU A 27 -5.08 -3.11 -13.89
C GLU A 27 -6.32 -2.92 -13.01
N ASN A 28 -6.30 -3.35 -11.74
CA ASN A 28 -7.41 -3.14 -10.81
C ASN A 28 -7.65 -1.67 -10.51
N LEU A 29 -6.58 -0.88 -10.35
CA LEU A 29 -6.68 0.56 -10.14
C LEU A 29 -7.26 1.27 -11.37
N ALA A 30 -6.85 0.86 -12.57
CA ALA A 30 -7.41 1.39 -13.82
C ALA A 30 -8.91 1.06 -13.94
N ILE A 31 -9.30 -0.18 -13.63
CA ILE A 31 -10.72 -0.60 -13.60
C ILE A 31 -11.50 0.23 -12.57
N CYS A 32 -10.94 0.40 -11.38
CA CYS A 32 -11.52 1.20 -10.31
C CYS A 32 -11.78 2.64 -10.77
N THR A 33 -10.74 3.30 -11.29
CA THR A 33 -10.80 4.67 -11.77
C THR A 33 -11.79 4.82 -12.91
N ASN A 34 -11.83 3.87 -13.85
CA ASN A 34 -12.80 3.88 -14.95
C ASN A 34 -14.24 3.70 -14.45
N LYS A 35 -14.47 2.88 -13.43
CA LYS A 35 -15.81 2.61 -12.89
C LYS A 35 -16.34 3.74 -12.00
N LEU A 36 -15.48 4.37 -11.20
CA LEU A 36 -15.83 5.55 -10.41
C LEU A 36 -15.93 6.83 -11.27
N GLY A 37 -15.39 6.80 -12.48
CA GLY A 37 -15.26 7.95 -13.35
C GLY A 37 -14.03 8.79 -13.01
N HIS A 38 -13.80 9.86 -13.76
CA HIS A 38 -12.74 10.81 -13.44
C HIS A 38 -13.21 11.78 -12.34
N PHE A 39 -12.27 12.22 -11.50
CA PHE A 39 -12.52 13.35 -10.62
C PHE A 39 -13.08 14.53 -11.45
N PRO A 40 -14.21 15.14 -11.07
CA PRO A 40 -14.91 16.08 -11.95
C PRO A 40 -14.01 17.25 -12.34
N LYS A 41 -13.90 17.50 -13.65
CA LYS A 41 -13.17 18.66 -14.17
C LYS A 41 -13.88 19.94 -13.73
N GLY A 42 -13.10 20.96 -13.35
CA GLY A 42 -13.64 22.27 -12.96
C GLY A 42 -13.95 22.42 -11.47
N ILE A 43 -13.73 21.39 -10.64
CA ILE A 43 -13.71 21.56 -9.19
C ILE A 43 -12.39 22.21 -8.80
N ASP A 44 -12.46 23.38 -8.16
CA ASP A 44 -11.31 24.03 -7.55
C ASP A 44 -10.84 23.22 -6.33
N THR A 45 -9.78 22.44 -6.49
CA THR A 45 -9.20 21.63 -5.40
C THR A 45 -8.53 22.45 -4.31
N THR A 46 -8.39 23.77 -4.49
CA THR A 46 -7.86 24.68 -3.46
C THR A 46 -8.94 25.17 -2.50
N SER A 47 -10.21 25.08 -2.90
CA SER A 47 -11.36 25.29 -2.00
C SER A 47 -11.50 24.14 -1.00
N ILE A 48 -12.15 24.40 0.15
CA ILE A 48 -12.44 23.38 1.16
C ILE A 48 -13.33 22.29 0.56
N GLU A 49 -14.36 22.69 -0.17
CA GLU A 49 -15.30 21.78 -0.83
C GLU A 49 -14.59 20.90 -1.86
N GLY A 50 -13.72 21.48 -2.69
CA GLY A 50 -12.98 20.73 -3.69
C GLY A 50 -11.92 19.80 -3.09
N ALA A 51 -11.23 20.22 -2.03
CA ALA A 51 -10.31 19.37 -1.28
C ALA A 51 -11.04 18.17 -0.65
N ASN A 52 -12.23 18.40 -0.06
CA ASN A 52 -13.07 17.36 0.51
C ASN A 52 -13.61 16.40 -0.58
N ALA A 53 -14.05 16.93 -1.72
CA ALA A 53 -14.49 16.11 -2.85
C ALA A 53 -13.35 15.21 -3.36
N LYS A 54 -12.13 15.76 -3.48
CA LYS A 54 -10.94 15.01 -3.89
C LYS A 54 -10.61 13.90 -2.89
N LEU A 55 -10.62 14.22 -1.59
CA LEU A 55 -10.42 13.25 -0.52
C LEU A 55 -11.46 12.11 -0.59
N HIS A 56 -12.73 12.45 -0.76
CA HIS A 56 -13.80 11.46 -0.85
C HIS A 56 -13.61 10.52 -2.06
N PHE A 57 -13.30 11.08 -3.23
CA PHE A 57 -13.03 10.29 -4.44
C PHE A 57 -11.84 9.33 -4.24
N GLN A 58 -10.78 9.79 -3.58
CA GLN A 58 -9.61 8.94 -3.30
C GLN A 58 -9.90 7.85 -2.26
N GLU A 59 -10.73 8.13 -1.25
CA GLU A 59 -11.22 7.10 -0.33
C GLU A 59 -12.06 6.04 -1.06
N GLN A 60 -12.91 6.43 -2.01
CA GLN A 60 -13.66 5.47 -2.83
C GLN A 60 -12.72 4.56 -3.63
N ILE A 61 -11.64 5.10 -4.19
CA ILE A 61 -10.61 4.30 -4.87
C ILE A 61 -9.99 3.30 -3.89
N ARG A 62 -9.58 3.75 -2.69
CA ARG A 62 -8.96 2.88 -1.69
C ARG A 62 -9.87 1.75 -1.24
N GLU A 63 -11.14 2.05 -1.03
CA GLU A 63 -12.15 1.06 -0.65
C GLU A 63 -12.38 0.04 -1.77
N PHE A 64 -12.42 0.49 -3.02
CA PHE A 64 -12.52 -0.41 -4.18
C PHE A 64 -11.31 -1.33 -4.32
N MET A 65 -10.11 -0.85 -3.96
CA MET A 65 -8.88 -1.64 -4.04
C MET A 65 -8.78 -2.73 -2.96
N LYS A 66 -9.64 -2.74 -1.94
CA LYS A 66 -9.66 -3.83 -0.95
C LYS A 66 -9.95 -5.18 -1.61
N GLY A 67 -9.18 -6.20 -1.24
CA GLY A 67 -9.26 -7.54 -1.82
C GLY A 67 -8.62 -7.69 -3.20
N SER A 68 -8.13 -6.60 -3.82
CA SER A 68 -7.33 -6.69 -5.06
C SER A 68 -5.92 -7.23 -4.78
N ILE A 69 -5.22 -7.67 -5.84
CA ILE A 69 -3.78 -7.98 -5.73
C ILE A 69 -3.03 -6.70 -5.38
N GLY A 70 -2.18 -6.77 -4.35
CA GLY A 70 -1.34 -5.66 -3.92
C GLY A 70 -0.16 -5.40 -4.88
N PRO A 71 0.50 -4.25 -4.74
CA PRO A 71 1.60 -3.88 -5.64
C PRO A 71 2.75 -4.88 -5.56
N ASN A 72 3.29 -5.27 -6.72
CA ASN A 72 4.40 -6.21 -6.85
C ASN A 72 5.57 -5.59 -7.61
N PHE A 73 6.37 -4.81 -6.90
CA PHE A 73 7.56 -4.17 -7.42
C PHE A 73 8.80 -4.98 -7.08
N LYS A 74 9.74 -5.06 -8.02
CA LYS A 74 11.11 -5.48 -7.77
C LYS A 74 11.97 -4.24 -7.69
N VAL A 75 12.52 -3.96 -6.52
CA VAL A 75 13.15 -2.67 -6.20
C VAL A 75 14.51 -2.86 -5.55
N GLN A 76 15.32 -1.81 -5.57
CA GLN A 76 16.59 -1.75 -4.84
C GLN A 76 16.45 -0.85 -3.62
N THR A 77 17.14 -1.14 -2.54
CA THR A 77 17.15 -0.33 -1.32
C THR A 77 18.34 0.62 -1.27
N TYR A 78 18.32 1.59 -0.35
CA TYR A 78 19.49 2.45 -0.07
C TYR A 78 20.73 1.67 0.43
N THR A 79 20.55 0.44 0.91
CA THR A 79 21.63 -0.48 1.31
C THR A 79 22.17 -1.31 0.15
N GLY A 80 21.53 -1.23 -1.03
CA GLY A 80 21.91 -1.97 -2.23
C GLY A 80 21.18 -3.31 -2.41
N ASP A 81 20.35 -3.71 -1.45
CA ASP A 81 19.62 -4.98 -1.47
C ASP A 81 18.50 -4.95 -2.51
N SER A 82 18.27 -6.07 -3.20
CA SER A 82 17.08 -6.23 -4.05
C SER A 82 15.95 -6.87 -3.25
N ILE A 83 14.78 -6.23 -3.24
CA ILE A 83 13.59 -6.71 -2.54
C ILE A 83 12.39 -6.75 -3.49
N ILE A 84 11.42 -7.59 -3.16
CA ILE A 84 10.14 -7.72 -3.87
C ILE A 84 9.03 -7.37 -2.89
N THR A 85 8.04 -6.57 -3.31
CA THR A 85 6.93 -6.13 -2.43
C THR A 85 5.79 -7.13 -2.32
N ALA A 86 5.83 -8.22 -3.09
CA ALA A 86 4.93 -9.35 -2.92
C ALA A 86 5.21 -10.10 -1.61
N PRO A 87 4.17 -10.63 -0.93
CA PRO A 87 4.34 -11.52 0.20
C PRO A 87 5.26 -12.71 -0.09
N MET A 88 6.17 -12.98 0.83
CA MET A 88 7.11 -14.10 0.78
C MET A 88 7.10 -14.83 2.12
N GLN A 89 7.31 -16.14 2.10
CA GLN A 89 7.45 -16.96 3.32
C GLN A 89 6.27 -16.81 4.30
N ASN A 90 5.04 -16.69 3.78
CA ASN A 90 3.81 -16.47 4.56
C ASN A 90 3.83 -15.19 5.43
N LYS A 91 4.66 -14.20 5.11
CA LYS A 91 4.63 -12.89 5.76
C LYS A 91 3.74 -11.93 5.00
N ALA A 92 2.92 -11.19 5.75
CA ALA A 92 2.21 -10.04 5.22
C ALA A 92 3.21 -8.92 4.86
N VAL A 93 2.75 -7.91 4.12
CA VAL A 93 3.60 -6.78 3.71
C VAL A 93 2.92 -5.46 4.06
N VAL A 94 3.70 -4.53 4.60
CA VAL A 94 3.30 -3.15 4.83
C VAL A 94 4.20 -2.24 4.00
N LEU A 95 3.60 -1.54 3.05
CA LEU A 95 4.27 -0.56 2.21
C LEU A 95 4.01 0.84 2.78
N PHE A 96 5.06 1.49 3.26
CA PHE A 96 5.01 2.80 3.91
C PHE A 96 5.55 3.86 2.96
N PHE A 97 4.67 4.62 2.32
CA PHE A 97 5.03 5.71 1.43
C PHE A 97 5.08 7.02 2.21
N TRP A 98 6.23 7.71 2.21
CA TRP A 98 6.48 8.83 3.11
C TRP A 98 7.31 9.94 2.47
N LEU A 99 7.25 11.12 3.06
CA LEU A 99 8.00 12.30 2.63
C LEU A 99 8.65 12.91 3.88
N ALA A 100 9.96 13.09 3.85
CA ALA A 100 10.70 13.87 4.82
C ALA A 100 10.15 15.29 4.84
N THR A 101 9.79 15.75 6.03
CA THR A 101 9.35 17.13 6.21
C THR A 101 10.55 18.09 6.10
N LEU A 102 10.39 19.16 5.31
CA LEU A 102 11.42 20.20 5.16
C LEU A 102 11.49 21.12 6.38
N ASP A 103 12.62 21.82 6.54
CA ASP A 103 12.90 22.67 7.70
C ASP A 103 11.97 23.89 7.83
N ASP A 104 11.36 24.33 6.73
CA ASP A 104 10.42 25.45 6.68
C ASP A 104 8.94 24.99 6.78
N ALA A 105 8.68 23.69 6.86
CA ALA A 105 7.33 23.18 6.92
C ALA A 105 6.64 23.55 8.26
N PRO A 106 5.32 23.77 8.25
CA PRO A 106 4.51 23.95 9.46
C PRO A 106 4.77 22.89 10.53
N ALA A 107 4.79 23.32 11.81
CA ALA A 107 5.10 22.45 12.95
C ALA A 107 4.20 21.20 13.05
N VAL A 108 2.95 21.30 12.58
CA VAL A 108 2.01 20.17 12.54
C VAL A 108 2.48 19.04 11.64
N PHE A 109 3.11 19.35 10.50
CA PHE A 109 3.63 18.34 9.58
C PHE A 109 4.88 17.67 10.15
N LYS A 110 5.79 18.44 10.73
CA LYS A 110 6.96 17.88 11.43
C LYS A 110 6.53 16.92 12.55
N LYS A 111 5.51 17.30 13.31
CA LYS A 111 4.95 16.44 14.36
C LYS A 111 4.32 15.15 13.79
N SER A 112 3.58 15.25 12.68
CA SER A 112 3.00 14.09 11.97
C SER A 112 4.06 13.13 11.46
N ASP A 113 5.13 13.66 10.86
CA ASP A 113 6.25 12.90 10.32
C ASP A 113 6.96 12.10 11.42
N LEU A 114 7.37 12.77 12.50
CA LEU A 114 7.99 12.14 13.65
C LEU A 114 7.07 11.09 14.32
N ALA A 115 5.78 11.39 14.44
CA ALA A 115 4.79 10.44 14.96
C ALA A 115 4.68 9.19 14.09
N SER A 116 4.68 9.36 12.77
CA SER A 116 4.62 8.26 11.80
C SER A 116 5.87 7.40 11.88
N PHE A 117 7.06 7.99 11.91
CA PHE A 117 8.32 7.25 12.05
C PHE A 117 8.38 6.45 13.35
N ALA A 118 8.01 7.06 14.47
CA ALA A 118 7.98 6.39 15.76
C ALA A 118 6.99 5.21 15.76
N ALA A 119 5.80 5.40 15.21
CA ALA A 119 4.78 4.37 15.11
C ALA A 119 5.21 3.21 14.21
N MET A 120 5.73 3.50 13.01
CA MET A 120 6.16 2.48 12.05
C MET A 120 7.31 1.63 12.61
N ASN A 121 8.27 2.24 13.30
CA ASN A 121 9.32 1.51 14.00
C ASN A 121 8.77 0.59 15.10
N ALA A 122 7.80 1.05 15.88
CA ALA A 122 7.17 0.27 16.94
C ALA A 122 6.38 -0.92 16.36
N LEU A 123 5.60 -0.69 15.29
CA LEU A 123 4.86 -1.72 14.58
C LEU A 123 5.82 -2.75 13.95
N CYS A 124 6.90 -2.29 13.30
CA CYS A 124 7.91 -3.19 12.74
C CYS A 124 8.53 -4.07 13.82
N ARG A 125 8.93 -3.51 14.98
CA ARG A 125 9.45 -4.32 16.10
C ARG A 125 8.46 -5.36 16.59
N LYS A 126 7.18 -4.98 16.72
CA LYS A 126 6.12 -5.86 17.21
C LYS A 126 5.80 -7.01 16.25
N TYR A 127 5.87 -6.76 14.93
CA TYR A 127 5.38 -7.69 13.92
C TYR A 127 6.45 -8.25 12.96
N ASN A 128 7.75 -8.04 13.21
CA ASN A 128 8.85 -8.42 12.29
C ASN A 128 8.90 -9.92 11.90
N GLN A 129 8.38 -10.81 12.75
CA GLN A 129 8.33 -12.24 12.45
C GLN A 129 7.24 -12.59 11.44
N SER A 130 6.18 -11.79 11.33
CA SER A 130 4.99 -12.10 10.52
C SER A 130 4.74 -11.10 9.40
N VAL A 131 5.46 -9.98 9.38
CA VAL A 131 5.22 -8.86 8.46
C VAL A 131 6.55 -8.28 7.98
N ASN A 132 6.66 -8.09 6.67
CA ASN A 132 7.74 -7.33 6.05
C ASN A 132 7.30 -5.87 5.91
N PHE A 133 8.08 -4.95 6.46
CA PHE A 133 7.88 -3.51 6.29
C PHE A 133 8.85 -2.99 5.22
N ILE A 134 8.36 -2.15 4.32
CA ILE A 134 9.16 -1.56 3.24
C ILE A 134 8.77 -0.09 3.11
N GLY A 135 9.76 0.81 3.18
CA GLY A 135 9.55 2.25 3.06
C GLY A 135 9.84 2.78 1.67
N PHE A 136 9.02 3.71 1.20
CA PHE A 136 9.08 4.37 -0.11
C PHE A 136 9.12 5.89 0.09
N PRO A 137 10.32 6.49 0.15
CA PRO A 137 10.45 7.93 0.30
C PRO A 137 10.23 8.68 -1.02
N PHE A 138 9.45 9.76 -1.01
CA PHE A 138 9.25 10.62 -2.20
C PHE A 138 10.33 11.68 -2.41
N ASN A 139 11.16 11.99 -1.40
CA ASN A 139 12.21 12.99 -1.56
C ASN A 139 13.38 12.44 -2.37
N ASP A 140 14.23 13.35 -2.84
CA ASP A 140 15.51 12.99 -3.43
C ASP A 140 16.41 12.24 -2.43
N SER A 141 17.36 11.49 -2.97
CA SER A 141 18.23 10.63 -2.17
C SER A 141 19.07 11.34 -1.13
N SER A 142 19.42 12.62 -1.34
CA SER A 142 20.21 13.37 -0.37
C SER A 142 19.36 13.77 0.84
N THR A 143 18.13 14.22 0.59
CA THR A 143 17.13 14.54 1.62
C THR A 143 16.77 13.30 2.43
N VAL A 144 16.51 12.18 1.76
CA VAL A 144 16.18 10.91 2.42
C VAL A 144 17.31 10.44 3.34
N ARG A 145 18.56 10.42 2.85
CA ARG A 145 19.70 10.00 3.68
C ARG A 145 19.86 10.87 4.91
N ARG A 146 19.78 12.20 4.76
CA ARG A 146 19.88 13.14 5.89
C ARG A 146 18.76 12.89 6.91
N HIS A 147 17.53 12.72 6.43
CA HIS A 147 16.39 12.48 7.30
C HIS A 147 16.50 11.15 8.05
N LEU A 148 16.87 10.06 7.37
CA LEU A 148 17.07 8.74 7.99
C LEU A 148 18.24 8.69 8.98
N GLN A 149 19.25 9.55 8.83
CA GLN A 149 20.32 9.70 9.83
C GLN A 149 19.79 10.29 11.14
N ALA A 150 18.90 11.28 11.06
CA ALA A 150 18.30 11.89 12.24
C ALA A 150 17.18 11.03 12.85
N HIS A 151 16.40 10.35 12.00
CA HIS A 151 15.21 9.59 12.36
C HIS A 151 15.23 8.22 11.67
N PRO A 152 16.02 7.25 12.17
CA PRO A 152 16.19 5.98 11.49
C PRO A 152 14.90 5.15 11.50
N LEU A 153 14.59 4.53 10.36
CA LEU A 153 13.60 3.46 10.25
C LEU A 153 14.31 2.10 10.34
N ASN A 154 13.73 1.15 11.06
CA ASN A 154 14.32 -0.17 11.30
C ASN A 154 13.92 -1.23 10.25
N PHE A 155 13.55 -0.78 9.05
CA PHE A 155 13.19 -1.62 7.92
C PHE A 155 13.70 -1.00 6.61
N PRO A 156 13.85 -1.80 5.54
CA PRO A 156 14.45 -1.34 4.29
C PRO A 156 13.71 -0.16 3.65
N GLN A 157 14.48 0.77 3.10
CA GLN A 157 13.99 1.95 2.38
C GLN A 157 14.38 1.83 0.91
N VAL A 158 13.40 2.01 0.02
CA VAL A 158 13.57 1.88 -1.43
C VAL A 158 14.31 3.07 -2.02
N TYR A 159 15.26 2.76 -2.90
CA TYR A 159 16.02 3.68 -3.72
C TYR A 159 15.54 3.57 -5.18
N ASP A 160 14.36 4.13 -5.46
CA ASP A 160 13.82 4.19 -6.82
C ASP A 160 12.82 5.34 -6.94
N ASP A 161 13.21 6.39 -7.66
CA ASP A 161 12.40 7.58 -7.89
C ASP A 161 11.22 7.33 -8.84
N LYS A 162 11.34 6.34 -9.74
CA LYS A 162 10.32 6.04 -10.75
C LYS A 162 9.06 5.51 -10.10
N ILE A 163 9.21 4.62 -9.13
CA ILE A 163 8.08 4.01 -8.41
C ILE A 163 7.31 5.08 -7.64
N THR A 164 8.03 5.99 -6.98
CA THR A 164 7.42 7.09 -6.24
C THR A 164 6.81 8.17 -7.14
N SER A 165 7.23 8.23 -8.41
CA SER A 165 6.60 9.09 -9.44
C SER A 165 5.47 8.41 -10.21
N ASP A 166 5.18 7.13 -9.93
CA ASP A 166 4.16 6.39 -10.66
C ASP A 166 2.77 6.95 -10.34
N LYS A 167 2.12 7.48 -11.39
CA LYS A 167 0.76 8.05 -11.33
C LYS A 167 -0.25 7.08 -10.76
N HIS A 168 -0.04 5.77 -10.91
CA HIS A 168 -0.92 4.75 -10.33
C HIS A 168 -0.82 4.73 -8.79
N ILE A 169 0.38 4.88 -8.25
CA ILE A 169 0.56 5.00 -6.80
C ILE A 169 -0.01 6.34 -6.30
N GLU A 170 0.23 7.42 -7.04
CA GLU A 170 -0.27 8.77 -6.73
C GLU A 170 -1.80 8.84 -6.59
N LEU A 171 -2.56 8.11 -7.43
CA LEU A 171 -4.03 8.07 -7.37
C LEU A 171 -4.57 7.49 -6.06
N THR A 172 -3.84 6.57 -5.44
CA THR A 172 -4.18 6.04 -4.11
C THR A 172 -3.74 6.95 -2.97
N GLN A 173 -2.99 8.02 -3.26
CA GLN A 173 -2.34 8.88 -2.28
C GLN A 173 -3.03 10.24 -2.20
N ASN A 174 -3.48 10.60 -1.00
CA ASN A 174 -3.92 11.94 -0.66
C ASN A 174 -3.20 12.35 0.60
N GLY A 175 -2.06 13.00 0.40
CA GLY A 175 -1.14 13.30 1.47
C GLY A 175 -0.27 12.10 1.88
N THR A 176 0.78 12.45 2.59
CA THR A 176 1.74 11.55 3.20
C THR A 176 1.54 11.53 4.71
N PRO A 177 1.92 10.44 5.39
CA PRO A 177 2.21 9.14 4.78
C PRO A 177 0.97 8.47 4.15
N CYS A 178 1.23 7.56 3.22
CA CYS A 178 0.27 6.58 2.73
C CYS A 178 0.79 5.17 3.05
N VAL A 179 -0.08 4.30 3.54
CA VAL A 179 0.27 2.96 3.99
C VAL A 179 -0.64 1.95 3.32
N ILE A 180 -0.05 1.01 2.60
CA ILE A 180 -0.77 -0.11 1.97
C ILE A 180 -0.48 -1.37 2.80
N PHE A 181 -1.55 -2.00 3.28
CA PHE A 181 -1.50 -3.22 4.05
C PHE A 181 -1.89 -4.40 3.15
N VAL A 182 -0.96 -5.34 2.96
CA VAL A 182 -1.12 -6.52 2.08
C VAL A 182 -1.04 -7.78 2.93
N ASN A 183 -2.03 -8.67 2.82
CA ASN A 183 -2.07 -9.93 3.57
C ASN A 183 -1.07 -10.95 3.03
N THR A 184 -0.98 -12.12 3.67
CA THR A 184 -0.02 -13.17 3.28
C THR A 184 -0.33 -13.80 1.92
N GLN A 185 -1.51 -13.55 1.35
CA GLN A 185 -1.96 -14.01 0.04
C GLN A 185 -1.75 -12.97 -1.07
N GLY A 186 -1.13 -11.83 -0.76
CA GLY A 186 -0.88 -10.78 -1.75
C GLY A 186 -2.08 -9.87 -1.99
N ARG A 187 -3.08 -9.85 -1.10
CA ARG A 187 -4.28 -9.03 -1.24
C ARG A 187 -4.22 -7.77 -0.39
N VAL A 188 -4.67 -6.66 -0.94
CA VAL A 188 -4.82 -5.40 -0.19
C VAL A 188 -5.92 -5.57 0.86
N VAL A 189 -5.59 -5.35 2.13
CA VAL A 189 -6.55 -5.34 3.25
C VAL A 189 -7.08 -3.93 3.49
N LYS A 190 -6.19 -2.93 3.45
CA LYS A 190 -6.53 -1.51 3.58
C LYS A 190 -5.45 -0.65 2.94
N ILE A 191 -5.85 0.51 2.45
CA ILE A 191 -4.96 1.62 2.14
C ILE A 191 -5.35 2.77 3.08
N SER A 192 -4.39 3.33 3.80
CA SER A 192 -4.60 4.45 4.74
C SER A 192 -3.71 5.60 4.31
N SER A 193 -4.25 6.81 4.24
CA SER A 193 -3.41 8.01 4.18
C SER A 193 -3.85 9.04 5.20
N GLY A 194 -2.98 9.99 5.46
CA GLY A 194 -3.28 11.15 6.30
C GLY A 194 -2.12 11.47 7.24
N ASN A 195 -2.29 12.54 8.01
CA ASN A 195 -1.25 13.12 8.87
C ASN A 195 -1.59 13.03 10.37
N PRO A 196 -1.72 11.83 10.95
CA PRO A 196 -1.93 11.68 12.37
C PRO A 196 -0.72 12.19 13.16
N THR A 197 -0.94 13.12 14.08
CA THR A 197 0.14 13.73 14.89
C THR A 197 0.45 12.97 16.17
N SER A 198 -0.05 11.74 16.30
CA SER A 198 0.10 10.90 17.51
C SER A 198 0.52 9.47 17.13
N ALA A 199 1.71 9.07 17.56
CA ALA A 199 2.23 7.73 17.31
C ALA A 199 1.35 6.64 17.95
N SER A 200 0.78 6.88 19.14
CA SER A 200 -0.10 5.91 19.81
C SER A 200 -1.38 5.69 19.02
N LEU A 201 -1.99 6.76 18.48
CA LEU A 201 -3.18 6.67 17.65
C LEU A 201 -2.91 5.90 16.34
N ILE A 202 -1.74 6.12 15.74
CA ILE A 202 -1.30 5.36 14.55
C ILE A 202 -1.18 3.88 14.90
N ILE A 203 -0.48 3.54 16.00
CA ILE A 203 -0.31 2.15 16.44
C ILE A 203 -1.66 1.49 16.74
N GLU A 204 -2.55 2.18 17.44
CA GLU A 204 -3.91 1.71 17.76
C GLU A 204 -4.72 1.46 16.48
N THR A 205 -4.59 2.34 15.48
CA THR A 205 -5.29 2.22 14.20
C THR A 205 -4.72 1.11 13.34
N TYR A 206 -3.40 0.99 13.25
CA TYR A 206 -2.73 0.08 12.31
C TYR A 206 -2.55 -1.33 12.85
N SER A 207 -2.39 -1.52 14.16
CA SER A 207 -2.25 -2.85 14.77
C SER A 207 -3.37 -3.83 14.38
N PRO A 208 -4.68 -3.48 14.47
CA PRO A 208 -5.74 -4.41 14.08
C PRO A 208 -5.78 -4.68 12.58
N ILE A 209 -5.37 -3.73 11.73
CA ILE A 209 -5.26 -3.93 10.28
C ILE A 209 -4.14 -4.92 9.97
N ILE A 210 -2.98 -4.75 10.60
CA ILE A 210 -1.83 -5.67 10.47
C ILE A 210 -2.23 -7.06 10.95
N GLN A 211 -2.96 -7.18 12.07
CA GLN A 211 -3.45 -8.47 12.54
C GLN A 211 -4.40 -9.12 11.52
N ALA A 212 -5.29 -8.35 10.89
CA ALA A 212 -6.15 -8.86 9.83
C ALA A 212 -5.35 -9.35 8.61
N CYS A 213 -4.22 -8.69 8.28
CA CYS A 213 -3.30 -9.15 7.23
C CYS A 213 -2.65 -10.50 7.56
N ILE A 214 -2.23 -10.70 8.80
CA ILE A 214 -1.62 -11.96 9.27
C ILE A 214 -2.65 -13.08 9.27
N ASP A 215 -3.86 -12.79 9.77
CA ASP A 215 -4.95 -13.76 9.90
C ASP A 215 -5.68 -14.03 8.56
N ASN A 216 -5.36 -13.31 7.49
CA ASN A 216 -6.10 -13.28 6.22
C ASN A 216 -7.61 -13.02 6.40
N LYS A 217 -7.97 -12.10 7.30
CA LYS A 217 -9.35 -11.72 7.58
C LYS A 217 -9.73 -10.41 6.87
N PRO A 218 -10.99 -10.25 6.44
CA PRO A 218 -11.50 -8.95 6.04
C PRO A 218 -11.36 -7.92 7.17
N TYR A 219 -11.07 -6.67 6.81
CA TYR A 219 -11.06 -5.55 7.75
C TYR A 219 -12.12 -4.51 7.33
N SER A 220 -13.15 -4.38 8.16
CA SER A 220 -14.24 -3.41 8.01
C SER A 220 -14.23 -2.49 9.23
N LYS A 221 -13.77 -1.26 9.03
CA LYS A 221 -13.88 -0.14 9.98
C LYS A 221 -14.39 1.07 9.22
#